data_AF-A0A7R9YXD3-F1
#
_entry.id   AF-A0A7R9YXD3-F1
#
_cell.length_a   1.000
_cell.length_b   1.000
_cell.length_c   1.000
_cell.angle_alpha   90.00
_cell.angle_beta   90.00
_cell.angle_gamma   90.00
#
_symmetry.space_group_name_H-M   'P 1'
#
loop_
_entity.id
_entity.type
_entity.pdbx_description
1 polymer ?
#
loop_
_entity_poly.entity_id
_entity_poly.type
_entity_poly.pdbx_seq_one_letter_code
_entity_poly.pdbx_strand_id
1 'polypeptide(L)'
;VFFLVWKWPECECNKAPTQASLSLSLPVVSLATDGMLLYCFDVQQGPCMDAGICCDMDLYKVEFEADEQCRGSVAYVTVSGKVQAPVFQTSPYVALKINRIYASADEVDGLHLCVALRPASPCTTMEQLCGDRLCTY
;
A
#
# COMPACT_ATOMS: atom_id res chain seq x y z
N VAL A 1 -40.30 0.63 -7.63
CA VAL A 1 -39.19 -0.08 -6.96
C VAL A 1 -37.90 0.44 -7.57
N PHE A 2 -37.23 1.38 -6.91
CA PHE A 2 -35.93 1.89 -7.36
C PHE A 2 -34.86 0.93 -6.86
N PHE A 3 -34.22 0.21 -7.77
CA PHE A 3 -33.02 -0.57 -7.47
C PHE A 3 -31.84 0.40 -7.47
N LEU A 4 -31.36 0.79 -6.28
CA LEU A 4 -30.01 1.32 -6.13
C LEU A 4 -29.07 0.14 -6.37
N VAL A 5 -28.45 0.11 -7.56
CA VAL A 5 -27.35 -0.81 -7.88
C VAL A 5 -26.16 -0.32 -7.06
N TRP A 6 -25.95 -0.95 -5.90
CA TRP A 6 -24.73 -0.76 -5.11
C TRP A 6 -23.54 -1.23 -5.94
N LYS A 7 -22.81 -0.29 -6.55
CA LYS A 7 -21.61 -0.57 -7.33
C LYS A 7 -20.40 -0.27 -6.46
N TRP A 8 -19.85 -1.33 -5.89
CA TRP A 8 -18.64 -1.30 -5.08
C TRP A 8 -17.40 -1.31 -5.99
N PRO A 9 -16.37 -0.47 -5.75
CA PRO A 9 -16.32 0.62 -4.77
C PRO A 9 -17.04 1.89 -5.28
N GLU A 10 -17.64 2.66 -4.36
CA GLU A 10 -18.42 3.88 -4.66
C GLU A 10 -17.56 5.11 -5.01
N CYS A 11 -16.26 4.92 -5.24
CA CYS A 11 -15.30 5.95 -5.61
C CYS A 11 -14.34 5.37 -6.64
N GLU A 12 -14.56 5.62 -7.93
CA GLU A 12 -13.57 5.30 -8.96
C GLU A 12 -12.62 6.51 -9.06
N CYS A 13 -11.66 6.56 -8.13
CA CYS A 13 -10.61 7.57 -8.18
C CYS A 13 -9.82 7.41 -9.47
N ASN A 14 -9.63 8.51 -10.19
CA ASN A 14 -8.72 8.53 -11.32
C ASN A 14 -7.33 8.18 -10.78
N LYS A 15 -6.78 7.06 -11.24
CA LYS A 15 -5.49 6.52 -10.77
C LYS A 15 -4.28 7.29 -11.32
N ALA A 16 -4.50 8.41 -12.01
CA ALA A 16 -3.41 9.27 -12.42
C ALA A 16 -2.72 9.88 -11.19
N PRO A 17 -1.37 9.99 -11.16
CA PRO A 17 -0.60 10.34 -9.96
C PRO A 17 -0.92 11.70 -9.32
N THR A 18 -1.58 12.61 -10.06
CA THR A 18 -1.93 13.95 -9.62
C THR A 18 -3.40 14.11 -9.26
N GLN A 19 -4.17 13.02 -9.31
CA GLN A 19 -5.62 13.03 -9.12
C GLN A 19 -6.06 12.50 -7.75
N ALA A 20 -5.19 11.77 -7.05
CA ALA A 20 -5.34 11.49 -5.63
C ALA A 20 -4.41 12.41 -4.83
N SER A 21 -4.87 12.87 -3.67
CA SER A 21 -4.05 13.71 -2.77
C SER A 21 -2.97 12.91 -2.06
N LEU A 22 -3.10 11.58 -1.95
CA LEU A 22 -2.16 10.74 -1.22
C LEU A 22 -1.24 9.96 -2.16
N SER A 23 0.06 10.01 -1.88
CA SER A 23 1.09 9.23 -2.58
C SER A 23 2.11 8.63 -1.62
N LEU A 24 2.91 7.71 -2.13
CA LEU A 24 4.03 7.10 -1.41
C LEU A 24 5.35 7.57 -2.01
N SER A 25 6.32 7.85 -1.14
CA SER A 25 7.71 8.12 -1.53
C SER A 25 8.37 6.90 -2.19
N LEU A 26 9.57 7.07 -2.74
CA LEU A 26 10.44 5.93 -3.00
C LEU A 26 10.82 5.25 -1.68
N PRO A 27 10.95 3.92 -1.66
CA PRO A 27 11.26 3.21 -0.42
C PRO A 27 12.69 3.47 0.04
N VAL A 28 12.84 3.73 1.33
CA VAL A 28 14.13 3.64 2.01
C VAL A 28 14.32 2.20 2.47
N VAL A 29 15.45 1.60 2.09
CA VAL A 29 15.79 0.21 2.42
C VAL A 29 16.68 0.16 3.65
N SER A 30 16.33 -0.67 4.62
CA SER A 30 17.13 -0.90 5.83
C SER A 30 17.06 -2.36 6.29
N LEU A 31 17.97 -2.76 7.18
CA LEU A 31 17.96 -4.08 7.79
C LEU A 31 17.33 -3.99 9.18
N ALA A 32 16.26 -4.76 9.41
CA ALA A 32 15.63 -4.88 10.72
C ALA A 32 16.48 -5.72 11.68
N THR A 33 16.22 -5.57 12.98
CA THR A 33 16.93 -6.32 14.04
C THR A 33 16.69 -7.83 13.97
N ASP A 34 15.59 -8.26 13.36
CA ASP A 34 15.25 -9.67 13.12
C ASP A 34 15.81 -10.21 11.79
N GLY A 35 16.62 -9.41 11.10
CA GLY A 35 17.28 -9.77 9.84
C GLY A 35 16.41 -9.60 8.59
N MET A 36 15.19 -9.06 8.70
CA MET A 36 14.35 -8.77 7.53
C MET A 36 14.85 -7.51 6.79
N LEU A 37 14.64 -7.47 5.47
CA LEU A 37 14.82 -6.26 4.67
C LEU A 37 13.57 -5.41 4.76
N LEU A 38 13.67 -4.22 5.36
CA LEU A 38 12.58 -3.26 5.46
C LEU A 38 12.61 -2.30 4.27
N TYR A 39 11.50 -2.25 3.55
CA TYR A 39 11.21 -1.26 2.52
C TYR A 39 10.18 -0.29 3.09
N CYS A 40 10.63 0.89 3.51
CA CYS A 40 9.80 1.89 4.18
C CYS A 40 9.46 3.06 3.26
N PHE A 41 8.18 3.43 3.25
CA PHE A 41 7.59 4.48 2.44
C PHE A 41 7.04 5.55 3.36
N ASP A 42 7.24 6.81 3.00
CA ASP A 42 6.55 7.94 3.61
C ASP A 42 5.24 8.16 2.83
N VAL A 43 4.14 8.32 3.57
CA VAL A 43 2.89 8.81 2.99
C VAL A 43 3.00 10.32 2.84
N GLN A 44 2.67 10.82 1.66
CA GLN A 44 2.77 12.22 1.31
C GLN A 44 1.40 12.75 0.89
N GLN A 45 1.09 13.97 1.33
CA GLN A 45 -0.06 14.72 0.84
C GLN A 45 0.39 15.69 -0.26
N GLY A 46 -0.18 15.52 -1.45
CA GLY A 46 0.02 16.36 -2.63
C GLY A 46 -1.24 17.15 -3.01
N PRO A 47 -1.10 18.09 -3.97
CA PRO A 47 -2.24 18.82 -4.49
C PRO A 47 -3.18 17.87 -5.25
N CYS A 48 -4.48 18.01 -5.00
CA CYS A 48 -5.50 17.24 -5.71
C CYS A 48 -6.05 18.05 -6.90
N MET A 49 -5.89 17.54 -8.13
CA MET A 49 -6.27 18.28 -9.33
C MET A 49 -7.77 18.23 -9.66
N ASP A 50 -8.46 17.12 -9.38
CA ASP A 50 -9.91 16.98 -9.54
C ASP A 50 -10.59 16.95 -8.17
N ALA A 51 -11.07 18.12 -7.71
CA ALA A 51 -11.82 18.26 -6.46
C ALA A 51 -13.01 17.29 -6.41
N GLY A 52 -12.88 16.24 -5.60
CA GLY A 52 -13.84 15.18 -5.44
C GLY A 52 -13.51 14.31 -4.24
N ILE A 53 -14.30 13.26 -4.01
CA ILE A 53 -14.17 12.39 -2.83
C ILE A 53 -12.79 11.75 -2.66
N CYS A 54 -12.00 11.69 -3.73
CA CYS A 54 -10.64 11.14 -3.76
C CYS A 54 -9.57 12.09 -3.21
N CYS A 55 -9.90 13.37 -3.01
CA CYS A 55 -8.99 14.36 -2.42
C CYS A 55 -9.01 14.33 -0.89
N ASP A 56 -10.19 14.08 -0.31
CA ASP A 56 -10.45 14.20 1.12
C ASP A 56 -10.64 12.83 1.78
N MET A 57 -10.09 11.78 1.17
CA MET A 57 -10.27 10.43 1.66
C MET A 57 -9.27 10.10 2.78
N ASP A 58 -9.78 9.53 3.86
CA ASP A 58 -8.96 8.94 4.90
C ASP A 58 -8.17 7.75 4.35
N LEU A 59 -6.93 7.60 4.81
CA LEU A 59 -6.09 6.46 4.48
C LEU A 59 -6.39 5.28 5.39
N TYR A 60 -7.25 4.39 4.90
CA TYR A 60 -7.57 3.15 5.59
C TYR A 60 -6.63 1.98 5.22
N LYS A 61 -6.20 1.94 3.96
CA LYS A 61 -5.38 0.86 3.40
C LYS A 61 -4.50 1.33 2.26
N VAL A 62 -3.41 0.60 2.04
CA VAL A 62 -2.60 0.61 0.82
C VAL A 62 -2.54 -0.81 0.26
N GLU A 63 -2.67 -0.96 -1.06
CA GLU A 63 -2.61 -2.26 -1.73
C GLU A 63 -1.53 -2.22 -2.82
N PHE A 64 -0.44 -2.95 -2.63
CA PHE A 64 0.55 -3.14 -3.71
C PHE A 64 0.11 -4.28 -4.59
N GLU A 65 0.12 -4.07 -5.91
CA GLU A 65 0.02 -5.17 -6.86
C GLU A 65 1.19 -6.13 -6.64
N ALA A 66 0.92 -7.43 -6.57
CA ALA A 66 1.93 -8.41 -6.19
C ALA A 66 1.86 -9.67 -7.05
N ASP A 67 2.96 -10.41 -7.09
CA ASP A 67 3.05 -11.74 -7.66
C ASP A 67 2.70 -12.80 -6.60
N GLU A 68 1.87 -13.77 -6.97
CA GLU A 68 1.40 -14.82 -6.07
C GLU A 68 2.55 -15.68 -5.53
N GLN A 69 3.62 -15.86 -6.31
CA GLN A 69 4.80 -16.62 -5.88
C GLN A 69 5.52 -15.96 -4.69
N CYS A 70 5.34 -14.65 -4.50
CA CYS A 70 5.98 -13.87 -3.46
C CYS A 70 5.22 -13.87 -2.12
N ARG A 71 4.07 -14.56 -2.03
CA ARG A 71 3.24 -14.57 -0.81
C ARG A 71 4.02 -14.91 0.46
N GLY A 72 4.92 -15.89 0.38
CA GLY A 72 5.76 -16.33 1.50
C GLY A 72 6.95 -15.42 1.82
N SER A 73 7.26 -14.50 0.91
CA SER A 73 8.40 -13.59 1.02
C SER A 73 8.15 -12.44 2.00
N VAL A 74 6.90 -12.05 2.19
CA VAL A 74 6.52 -10.98 3.13
C VAL A 74 6.42 -11.53 4.54
N ALA A 75 7.27 -11.07 5.45
CA ALA A 75 7.27 -11.49 6.85
C ALA A 75 6.20 -10.76 7.66
N TYR A 76 6.16 -9.44 7.53
CA TYR A 76 5.20 -8.55 8.18
C TYR A 76 5.18 -7.20 7.48
N VAL A 77 4.23 -6.36 7.88
CA VAL A 77 4.20 -4.94 7.51
C VAL A 77 4.17 -4.12 8.79
N THR A 78 4.57 -2.86 8.72
CA THR A 78 4.46 -1.94 9.87
C THR A 78 3.77 -0.66 9.48
N VAL A 79 2.95 -0.14 10.38
CA VAL A 79 2.36 1.20 10.28
C VAL A 79 2.87 2.03 11.45
N SER A 80 3.70 3.02 11.18
CA SER A 80 4.41 3.84 12.18
C SER A 80 5.04 3.00 13.29
N GLY A 81 5.81 1.98 12.88
CA GLY A 81 6.53 1.06 13.78
C GLY A 81 5.67 -0.03 14.44
N LYS A 82 4.35 0.01 14.31
CA LYS A 82 3.48 -1.06 14.83
C LYS A 82 3.43 -2.20 13.82
N VAL A 83 3.95 -3.36 14.23
CA VAL A 83 3.93 -4.58 13.42
C VAL A 83 2.50 -5.07 13.20
N GLN A 84 2.21 -5.46 11.98
CA GLN A 84 0.96 -6.06 11.55
C GLN A 84 1.22 -7.28 10.68
N ALA A 85 0.30 -8.24 10.73
CA ALA A 85 0.34 -9.38 9.82
C ALA A 85 0.11 -8.91 8.37
N PRO A 86 0.89 -9.40 7.40
CA PRO A 86 0.69 -9.05 6.01
C PRO A 86 -0.60 -9.70 5.51
N VAL A 87 -1.42 -8.96 4.78
CA VAL A 87 -2.64 -9.51 4.17
C VAL A 87 -2.38 -9.69 2.68
N PHE A 88 -2.29 -10.94 2.25
CA PHE A 88 -2.13 -11.26 0.84
C PHE A 88 -3.48 -11.70 0.26
N GLN A 89 -3.97 -10.97 -0.74
CA GLN A 89 -5.15 -11.33 -1.50
C GLN A 89 -4.73 -12.00 -2.80
N THR A 90 -5.48 -13.01 -3.24
CA THR A 90 -5.29 -13.65 -4.56
C THR A 90 -6.52 -13.61 -5.46
N SER A 91 -7.65 -13.15 -4.94
CA SER A 91 -8.88 -12.97 -5.72
C SER A 91 -9.58 -11.68 -5.27
N PRO A 92 -10.10 -10.85 -6.19
CA PRO A 92 -10.14 -11.04 -7.65
C PRO A 92 -8.81 -10.76 -8.38
N TYR A 93 -7.83 -10.19 -7.67
CA TYR A 93 -6.47 -9.94 -8.15
C TYR A 93 -5.47 -10.17 -7.02
N VAL A 94 -4.21 -10.31 -7.38
CA VAL A 94 -3.11 -10.56 -6.44
C VAL A 94 -2.57 -9.25 -5.89
N ALA A 95 -2.59 -9.09 -4.57
CA ALA A 95 -2.10 -7.87 -3.92
C ALA A 95 -1.63 -8.11 -2.49
N LEU A 96 -0.59 -7.38 -2.08
CA LEU A 96 -0.20 -7.21 -0.68
C LEU A 96 -0.93 -5.99 -0.11
N LYS A 97 -1.66 -6.18 0.99
CA LYS A 97 -2.41 -5.12 1.66
C LYS A 97 -1.82 -4.77 3.01
N ILE A 98 -1.64 -3.47 3.23
CA ILE A 98 -1.42 -2.86 4.54
C ILE A 98 -2.76 -2.23 4.93
N ASN A 99 -3.50 -2.90 5.80
CA ASN A 99 -4.80 -2.43 6.26
C ASN A 99 -4.67 -1.72 7.61
N ARG A 100 -5.79 -1.20 8.14
CA ARG A 100 -5.86 -0.68 9.51
C ARG A 100 -4.86 0.46 9.76
N ILE A 101 -4.69 1.32 8.75
CA ILE A 101 -3.87 2.52 8.85
C ILE A 101 -4.61 3.58 9.68
N TYR A 102 -5.91 3.77 9.43
CA TYR A 102 -6.80 4.67 10.18
C TYR A 102 -6.25 6.09 10.33
N ALA A 103 -5.61 6.63 9.29
CA ALA A 103 -5.12 8.01 9.27
C ALA A 103 -6.10 8.88 8.49
N SER A 104 -6.49 10.02 9.05
CA SER A 104 -7.21 11.03 8.28
C SER A 104 -6.28 11.72 7.28
N ALA A 105 -6.83 12.34 6.23
CA ALA A 105 -6.05 13.04 5.21
C ALA A 105 -5.11 14.12 5.82
N ASP A 106 -5.49 14.74 6.94
CA ASP A 106 -4.72 15.77 7.63
C ASP A 106 -3.63 15.20 8.57
N GLU A 107 -3.63 13.88 8.79
CA GLU A 107 -2.72 13.17 9.71
C GLU A 107 -1.72 12.26 8.96
N VAL A 108 -1.68 12.33 7.63
CA VAL A 108 -0.80 11.47 6.82
C VAL A 108 0.67 11.92 6.84
N ASP A 109 0.93 13.20 7.10
CA ASP A 109 2.29 13.72 7.20
C ASP A 109 3.01 13.07 8.39
N GLY A 110 4.06 12.29 8.10
CA GLY A 110 4.81 11.50 9.08
C GLY A 110 4.29 10.08 9.30
N LEU A 111 3.32 9.63 8.52
CA LEU A 111 2.92 8.23 8.47
C LEU A 111 3.95 7.42 7.68
N HIS A 112 4.53 6.41 8.34
CA HIS A 112 5.54 5.54 7.75
C HIS A 112 4.99 4.13 7.58
N LEU A 113 5.01 3.62 6.35
CA LEU A 113 4.58 2.27 6.02
C LEU A 113 5.81 1.44 5.66
N CYS A 114 6.01 0.28 6.27
CA CYS A 114 7.11 -0.59 5.88
C CYS A 114 6.64 -1.99 5.50
N VAL A 115 7.27 -2.56 4.50
CA VAL A 115 7.13 -3.98 4.11
C VAL A 115 8.43 -4.70 4.48
N ALA A 116 8.32 -5.75 5.29
CA ALA A 116 9.47 -6.56 5.70
C ALA A 116 9.55 -7.81 4.81
N LEU A 117 10.62 -7.92 4.02
CA LEU A 117 10.89 -9.06 3.14
C LEU A 117 11.94 -9.98 3.76
N ARG A 118 11.70 -11.29 3.59
CA ARG A 118 12.62 -12.35 4.02
C ARG A 118 13.81 -12.40 3.05
N PRO A 119 15.07 -12.29 3.53
CA PRO A 119 16.24 -12.32 2.66
C PRO A 119 16.44 -13.62 1.88
N ALA A 120 15.96 -14.75 2.43
CA ALA A 120 16.06 -16.08 1.81
C ALA A 120 14.67 -16.54 1.31
N SER A 121 14.04 -15.74 0.45
CA SER A 121 12.74 -16.03 -0.13
C SER A 121 12.75 -15.78 -1.65
N PRO A 122 11.71 -16.24 -2.39
CA PRO A 122 11.63 -16.03 -3.83
C PRO A 122 11.69 -14.55 -4.25
N CYS A 123 11.29 -13.63 -3.36
CA CYS A 123 11.17 -12.20 -3.67
C CYS A 123 11.78 -11.37 -2.54
N THR A 124 12.98 -10.88 -2.77
CA THR A 124 13.80 -10.16 -1.78
C THR A 124 13.70 -8.65 -1.92
N THR A 125 13.15 -8.16 -3.03
CA THR A 125 12.90 -6.73 -3.28
C THR A 125 11.43 -6.44 -3.55
N MET A 126 11.04 -5.17 -3.44
CA MET A 126 9.70 -4.72 -3.81
C MET A 126 9.43 -4.95 -5.31
N GLU A 127 10.40 -4.75 -6.18
CA GLU A 127 10.23 -4.99 -7.62
C GLU A 127 9.91 -6.45 -7.90
N GLN A 128 10.64 -7.38 -7.27
CA GLN A 128 10.37 -8.81 -7.38
C GLN A 128 8.98 -9.15 -6.81
N LEU A 129 8.60 -8.56 -5.66
CA LEU A 129 7.27 -8.70 -5.09
C LEU A 129 6.18 -8.31 -6.09
N CYS A 130 6.44 -7.32 -6.95
CA CYS A 130 5.51 -6.75 -7.92
C CYS A 130 5.65 -7.33 -9.34
N GLY A 131 6.39 -8.43 -9.51
CA GLY A 131 6.59 -9.12 -10.78
C GLY A 131 7.68 -8.48 -11.66
N ASP A 132 8.83 -8.15 -11.05
CA ASP A 132 10.02 -7.57 -11.68
C ASP A 132 9.79 -6.20 -12.35
N ARG A 133 8.96 -5.36 -11.72
CA ARG A 133 8.67 -3.99 -12.14
C ARG A 133 8.48 -3.06 -10.94
N LEU A 134 8.39 -1.76 -11.22
CA LEU A 134 7.95 -0.81 -10.19
C LEU A 134 6.54 -1.17 -9.71
N CYS A 135 6.36 -1.20 -8.39
CA CYS A 135 5.08 -1.51 -7.77
C CYS A 135 4.05 -0.41 -8.04
N THR A 136 2.89 -0.83 -8.53
CA THR A 136 1.69 0.01 -8.54
C THR A 136 0.97 -0.15 -7.21
N TYR A 137 0.40 0.94 -6.69
CA TYR A 137 -0.38 0.97 -5.44
C TYR A 137 -1.63 1.84 -5.55
#